data_AF-A0A2M8EDF8-F1
#
_entry.id   AF-A0A2M8EDF8-F1
#
_cell.length_a   1.000
_cell.length_b   1.000
_cell.length_c   1.000
_cell.angle_alpha   90.00
_cell.angle_beta   90.00
_cell.angle_gamma   90.00
#
_symmetry.space_group_name_H-M   'P 1'
#
loop_
_entity.id
_entity.type
_entity.pdbx_description
1 polymer ?
#
loop_
_entity_poly.entity_id
_entity_poly.type
_entity_poly.pdbx_seq_one_letter_code
_entity_poly.pdbx_strand_id
1 'polypeptide(L)' 'MILAPISSQYETFLRHVQTTGVFKPDRTGTGTTSVFGYQMRFDLRQ' A
#
# COMPACT_ATOMS: atom_id res chain seq x y z
N MET A 1 2.26 -26.65 5.21
CA MET A 1 1.42 -26.54 3.99
C MET A 1 0.45 -25.39 4.28
N ILE A 2 0.52 -24.18 3.74
CA ILE A 2 1.15 -23.60 2.55
C ILE A 2 1.87 -22.32 3.02
N LEU A 3 3.10 -22.09 2.57
CA LEU A 3 3.77 -20.79 2.72
C LEU A 3 2.94 -19.79 1.89
N ALA A 4 2.11 -18.97 2.54
CA ALA A 4 1.67 -17.74 1.90
C ALA A 4 2.97 -17.02 1.49
N PRO A 5 3.08 -16.52 0.23
CA PRO A 5 4.28 -15.79 -0.17
C PRO A 5 4.51 -14.70 0.86
N ILE A 6 5.78 -14.43 1.19
CA ILE A 6 6.14 -13.31 2.06
C ILE A 6 5.56 -12.06 1.40
N SER A 7 4.37 -11.64 1.84
CA SER A 7 3.71 -10.45 1.32
C SER A 7 4.65 -9.31 1.63
N SER A 8 5.26 -8.73 0.60
CA SER A 8 6.23 -7.66 0.79
C SER A 8 5.56 -6.51 1.56
N GLN A 9 6.34 -5.66 2.22
CA GLN A 9 5.74 -4.49 2.89
C GLN A 9 4.96 -3.62 1.89
N TYR A 10 5.39 -3.60 0.63
CA TYR A 10 4.68 -2.94 -0.45
C TYR A 10 3.33 -3.59 -0.78
N GLU A 11 3.27 -4.92 -0.93
CA GLU A 11 2.00 -5.63 -1.19
C GLU A 11 1.02 -5.49 -0.02
N THR A 12 1.54 -5.50 1.21
CA THR A 12 0.76 -5.24 2.43
C THR A 12 0.18 -3.82 2.40
N PHE A 13 0.99 -2.82 2.02
CA PHE A 13 0.53 -1.46 1.86
C PHE A 13 -0.55 -1.32 0.77
N LEU A 14 -0.35 -1.93 -0.39
CA LEU A 14 -1.34 -1.88 -1.48
C LEU A 14 -2.69 -2.47 -1.04
N ARG A 15 -2.68 -3.61 -0.34
CA ARG A 15 -3.90 -4.21 0.21
C ARG A 15 -4.57 -3.31 1.23
N HIS A 16 -3.79 -2.63 2.08
CA HIS A 16 -4.33 -1.66 3.04
C HIS A 16 -5.00 -0.47 2.34
N VAL A 17 -4.33 0.14 1.34
CA VAL A 17 -4.92 1.20 0.51
C VAL A 17 -6.21 0.74 -0.15
N GLN A 18 -6.23 -0.48 -0.71
CA GLN A 18 -7.41 -1.03 -1.39
C GLN A 18 -8.60 -1.26 -0.44
N THR A 19 -8.35 -1.69 0.79
CA THR A 19 -9.40 -2.12 1.73
C THR A 19 -9.87 -1.03 2.68
N THR A 20 -9.00 -0.07 3.02
CA THR A 20 -9.31 0.98 4.02
C THR A 20 -9.11 2.40 3.48
N GLY A 21 -8.61 2.55 2.26
CA GLY A 21 -8.37 3.86 1.67
C GLY A 21 -9.67 4.58 1.32
N VAL A 22 -9.59 5.91 1.26
CA VAL A 22 -10.70 6.78 0.89
C VAL A 22 -10.40 7.37 -0.48
N PHE A 23 -11.39 7.34 -1.37
CA PHE A 23 -11.29 8.02 -2.65
C PHE A 23 -11.19 9.55 -2.44
N LYS A 24 -10.22 10.17 -3.12
CA LYS A 24 -10.00 11.61 -3.12
C LYS A 24 -9.80 12.07 -4.56
N PRO A 25 -10.56 13.07 -5.04
CA PRO A 25 -10.25 13.70 -6.31
C PRO A 25 -8.90 14.42 -6.22
N ASP A 26 -8.18 14.48 -7.33
CA ASP A 26 -6.90 15.17 -7.42
C ASP A 26 -6.83 16.10 -8.64
N ARG A 27 -5.73 16.85 -8.76
CA ARG A 27 -5.51 17.83 -9.84
C ARG A 27 -5.44 17.23 -11.25
N THR A 28 -5.34 15.92 -11.39
CA THR A 28 -5.30 15.24 -12.69
C THR A 28 -6.70 14.94 -13.23
N GLY A 29 -7.74 15.05 -12.38
CA GLY A 29 -9.10 14.67 -12.73
C GLY A 29 -9.39 13.17 -12.59
N THR A 30 -8.38 12.33 -12.32
CA THR A 30 -8.57 10.89 -12.09
C THR A 30 -8.94 10.61 -10.62
N GLY A 31 -8.24 11.27 -9.69
CA GLY A 31 -8.34 10.96 -8.27
C GLY A 31 -7.61 9.68 -7.88
N THR A 32 -7.53 9.43 -6.58
CA THR A 32 -6.84 8.28 -6.00
C THR A 32 -7.58 7.73 -4.79
N THR A 33 -7.48 6.41 -4.57
CA THR A 33 -7.80 5.82 -3.25
C THR A 33 -6.54 5.90 -2.40
N SER A 34 -6.62 6.50 -1.22
CA SER A 34 -5.45 6.77 -0.39
C SER A 34 -5.72 6.64 1.10
N VAL A 35 -4.65 6.39 1.87
CA VAL A 35 -4.63 6.45 3.34
C VAL A 35 -3.65 7.53 3.78
N PHE A 36 -3.83 8.06 5.00
CA PHE A 36 -2.91 9.04 5.58
C PHE A 36 -1.99 8.36 6.60
N GLY A 37 -0.68 8.62 6.51
CA GLY A 37 0.29 8.22 7.55
C GLY A 37 0.66 6.73 7.60
N TYR A 38 0.93 6.09 6.45
CA TYR A 38 1.44 4.71 6.41
C TYR A 38 2.99 4.69 6.34
N GLN A 39 3.63 3.74 7.04
CA GLN A 39 5.09 3.62 7.11
C GLN A 39 5.57 2.27 6.56
N MET A 40 6.69 2.28 5.81
CA MET A 40 7.40 1.09 5.35
C MET A 40 8.89 1.17 5.74
N ARG A 41 9.54 0.02 5.93
CA ARG A 41 10.97 -0.08 6.22
C ARG A 41 11.59 -1.17 5.34
N PHE A 42 12.71 -0.86 4.70
CA PHE A 42 13.44 -1.78 3.83
C PHE A 42 14.85 -1.97 4.37
N ASP A 43 15.33 -3.21 4.38
CA ASP A 43 16.75 -3.49 4.57
C ASP A 43 17.47 -3.25 3.23
N LEU A 44 18.58 -2.52 3.28
CA LEU A 44 19.37 -2.13 2.11
C LEU A 44 20.72 -2.85 2.05
N ARG A 45 21.00 -3.76 2.99
CA ARG A 45 22.21 -4.57 2.98
C ARG A 45 22.17 -5.50 1.76
N GLN A 46 23.22 -5.43 0.94
CA GLN A 46 23.49 -6.34 -0.19
C GLN A 46 24.59 -7.33 0.20
#